data_AF-A0A6I2W3X0-F1
#
_entry.id   AF-A0A6I2W3X0-F1
#
_cell.length_a   1.000
_cell.length_b   1.000
_cell.length_c   1.000
_cell.angle_alpha   90.00
_cell.angle_beta   90.00
_cell.angle_gamma   90.00
#
_symmetry.space_group_name_H-M   'P 1'
#
loop_
_entity.id
_entity.type
_entity.pdbx_description
1 polymer ?
#
loop_
_entity_poly.entity_id
_entity_poly.type
_entity_poly.pdbx_seq_one_letter_code
_entity_poly.pdbx_strand_id
1 'polypeptide(L)'
;SADPVLNELDEYGIEEALRLQEAHGGQVTILCMGPEKAGETIRKALSMGADDAIHVVDDALHGSDAVATSAALAAALGTVEFDLVILGSESTDARMSVVPAMLAERLQLPQMTFAKKVDADPDARTLTIQRQTDDGYDVVQSSLPAIVSVVEKINEPRYPSFKGIMAAKKKPVATLSLTELAIEPATVGLAGAWSGVNAFEQRPPRQAGTVVTDEGDGGTKIADFLVTQKFL
;
A
#
# COMPACT_ATOMS: atom_id res chain seq x y z
N SER A 1 -20.76 -5.44 -6.35
CA SER A 1 -19.43 -4.78 -6.30
C SER A 1 -19.54 -3.62 -5.35
N ALA A 2 -18.58 -3.46 -4.44
CA ALA A 2 -18.40 -2.20 -3.73
C ALA A 2 -17.86 -1.14 -4.71
N ASP A 3 -18.01 0.13 -4.37
CA ASP A 3 -17.39 1.22 -5.12
C ASP A 3 -15.86 1.16 -4.95
N PRO A 4 -15.08 1.40 -6.01
CA PRO A 4 -13.63 1.48 -5.89
C PRO A 4 -13.28 2.70 -5.03
N VAL A 5 -12.53 2.45 -3.96
CA VAL A 5 -12.09 3.48 -3.01
C VAL A 5 -10.56 3.46 -2.91
N LEU A 6 -10.00 4.56 -2.40
CA LEU A 6 -8.61 4.58 -1.99
C LEU A 6 -8.41 3.50 -0.92
N ASN A 7 -7.37 2.69 -1.07
CA ASN A 7 -7.03 1.68 -0.10
C ASN A 7 -6.68 2.34 1.24
N GLU A 8 -7.32 1.91 2.31
CA GLU A 8 -7.19 2.51 3.64
C GLU A 8 -5.73 2.54 4.13
N LEU A 9 -4.94 1.51 3.76
CA LEU A 9 -3.54 1.43 4.15
C LEU A 9 -2.66 2.45 3.42
N ASP A 10 -3.02 2.79 2.18
CA ASP A 10 -2.34 3.82 1.42
C ASP A 10 -2.71 5.23 1.91
N GLU A 11 -3.88 5.42 2.55
CA GLU A 11 -4.20 6.70 3.21
C GLU A 11 -3.21 7.03 4.33
N TYR A 12 -2.81 6.02 5.13
CA TYR A 12 -1.76 6.20 6.14
C TYR A 12 -0.39 6.55 5.51
N GLY A 13 -0.06 5.92 4.38
CA GLY A 13 1.17 6.21 3.64
C GLY A 13 1.21 7.64 3.08
N ILE A 14 0.09 8.09 2.51
CA ILE A 14 -0.07 9.47 2.01
C ILE A 14 0.03 10.47 3.16
N GLU A 15 -0.65 10.23 4.28
CA GLU A 15 -0.54 11.10 5.45
C GLU A 15 0.89 11.16 5.99
N GLU A 16 1.60 10.04 6.03
CA GLU A 16 2.98 10.01 6.50
C GLU A 16 3.89 10.85 5.58
N ALA A 17 3.70 10.73 4.26
CA ALA A 17 4.41 11.57 3.29
C ALA A 17 4.13 13.06 3.51
N LEU A 18 2.86 13.43 3.76
CA LEU A 18 2.48 14.82 4.02
C LEU A 18 3.05 15.36 5.33
N ARG A 19 3.12 14.54 6.39
CA ARG A 19 3.73 14.92 7.66
C ARG A 19 5.24 15.13 7.52
N LEU A 20 5.92 14.28 6.76
CA LEU A 20 7.33 14.45 6.44
C LEU A 20 7.56 15.73 5.61
N GLN A 21 6.69 16.01 4.63
CA GLN A 21 6.72 17.25 3.87
C GLN A 21 6.52 18.48 4.77
N GLU A 22 5.60 18.43 5.73
CA GLU A 22 5.38 19.53 6.68
C GLU A 22 6.57 19.75 7.62
N ALA A 23 7.24 18.67 8.03
CA ALA A 23 8.38 18.72 8.95
C ALA A 23 9.68 19.17 8.26
N HIS A 24 9.88 18.79 7.00
CA HIS A 24 11.18 18.91 6.33
C HIS A 24 11.14 19.70 5.00
N GLY A 25 9.94 20.07 4.52
CA GLY A 25 9.73 20.58 3.17
C GLY A 25 9.74 19.47 2.12
N GLY A 26 9.81 19.87 0.84
CA GLY A 26 9.79 18.94 -0.30
C GLY A 26 8.43 18.84 -0.97
N GLN A 27 8.24 17.77 -1.74
CA GLN A 27 7.09 17.55 -2.60
C GLN A 27 6.56 16.13 -2.43
N VAL A 28 5.24 15.96 -2.44
CA VAL A 28 4.58 14.64 -2.39
C VAL A 28 3.90 14.36 -3.73
N THR A 29 4.39 13.34 -4.42
CA THR A 29 3.84 12.85 -5.69
C THR A 29 3.09 11.53 -5.47
N ILE A 30 1.85 11.46 -5.93
CA ILE A 30 1.06 10.20 -5.91
C ILE A 30 1.38 9.37 -7.15
N LEU A 31 1.88 8.15 -6.98
CA LEU A 31 2.03 7.20 -8.08
C LEU A 31 0.94 6.12 -8.00
N CYS A 32 0.18 5.93 -9.07
CA CYS A 32 -0.83 4.89 -9.15
C CYS A 32 -0.78 4.17 -10.50
N MET A 33 -0.75 2.84 -10.45
CA MET A 33 -0.96 1.98 -11.61
C MET A 33 -2.40 1.45 -11.56
N GLY A 34 -3.17 1.66 -12.62
CA GLY A 34 -4.55 1.17 -12.66
C GLY A 34 -5.33 1.64 -13.88
N PRO A 35 -6.56 1.13 -14.06
CA PRO A 35 -7.42 1.54 -15.18
C PRO A 35 -7.74 3.03 -15.12
N GLU A 36 -8.31 3.60 -16.19
CA GLU A 36 -8.70 5.03 -16.25
C GLU A 36 -9.50 5.50 -15.02
N LYS A 37 -10.39 4.64 -14.51
CA LYS A 37 -11.22 4.92 -13.33
C LYS A 37 -10.38 5.19 -12.05
N ALA A 38 -9.14 4.69 -11.97
CA ALA A 38 -8.22 5.01 -10.87
C ALA A 38 -7.93 6.51 -10.77
N GLY A 39 -8.19 7.29 -11.82
CA GLY A 39 -8.15 8.75 -11.78
C GLY A 39 -9.01 9.35 -10.66
N GLU A 40 -10.15 8.74 -10.32
CA GLU A 40 -10.98 9.19 -9.18
C GLU A 40 -10.25 9.02 -7.84
N THR A 41 -9.60 7.87 -7.64
CA THR A 41 -8.76 7.56 -6.48
C THR A 41 -7.55 8.49 -6.37
N ILE A 42 -6.88 8.77 -7.49
CA ILE A 42 -5.76 9.73 -7.54
C ILE A 42 -6.24 11.12 -7.13
N ARG A 43 -7.40 11.57 -7.61
CA ARG A 43 -7.96 12.88 -7.23
C ARG A 43 -8.33 12.93 -5.74
N LYS A 44 -8.80 11.81 -5.17
CA LYS A 44 -9.02 11.70 -3.72
C LYS A 44 -7.71 11.86 -2.95
N ALA A 45 -6.63 11.17 -3.35
CA ALA A 45 -5.31 11.32 -2.73
C ALA A 45 -4.77 12.76 -2.83
N LEU A 46 -4.84 13.37 -4.02
CA LEU A 46 -4.45 14.77 -4.26
C LEU A 46 -5.24 15.77 -3.40
N SER A 47 -6.48 15.44 -3.04
CA SER A 47 -7.32 16.28 -2.17
C SER A 47 -6.91 16.26 -0.70
N MET A 48 -6.14 15.25 -0.28
CA MET A 48 -5.57 15.17 1.07
C MET A 48 -4.45 16.20 1.26
N GLY A 49 -3.62 16.42 0.23
CA GLY A 49 -2.53 17.39 0.32
C GLY A 49 -1.49 17.30 -0.80
N ALA A 50 -1.28 16.10 -1.36
CA ALA A 50 -0.19 15.80 -2.29
C ALA A 50 -0.15 16.72 -3.51
N ASP A 51 1.04 17.11 -3.97
CA ASP A 51 1.26 18.19 -4.92
C ASP A 51 0.86 17.83 -6.35
N ASP A 52 1.22 16.62 -6.79
CA ASP A 52 0.96 16.09 -8.12
C ASP A 52 0.83 14.57 -8.12
N ALA A 53 0.59 14.00 -9.31
CA ALA A 53 0.47 12.56 -9.47
C ALA A 53 1.00 12.05 -10.80
N ILE A 54 1.30 10.76 -10.82
CA ILE A 54 1.65 9.95 -11.97
C ILE A 54 0.63 8.79 -12.05
N HIS A 55 -0.02 8.66 -13.19
CA HIS A 55 -0.98 7.60 -13.49
C HIS A 55 -0.40 6.69 -14.57
N VAL A 56 0.00 5.48 -14.18
CA VAL A 56 0.37 4.42 -15.12
C VAL A 56 -0.91 3.71 -15.58
N VAL A 57 -1.26 3.87 -16.86
CA VAL A 57 -2.52 3.38 -17.42
C VAL A 57 -2.32 2.82 -18.83
N ASP A 58 -2.73 1.57 -19.00
CA ASP A 58 -2.71 0.84 -20.26
C ASP A 58 -3.60 -0.39 -20.13
N ASP A 59 -4.38 -0.74 -21.16
CA ASP A 59 -5.26 -1.91 -21.12
C ASP A 59 -4.47 -3.22 -20.98
N ALA A 60 -3.23 -3.27 -21.50
CA ALA A 60 -2.37 -4.45 -21.40
C ALA A 60 -1.92 -4.75 -19.96
N LEU A 61 -2.10 -3.82 -19.02
CA LEU A 61 -1.82 -4.05 -17.60
C LEU A 61 -2.90 -4.91 -16.91
N HIS A 62 -4.06 -5.09 -17.54
CA HIS A 62 -5.17 -5.83 -16.96
C HIS A 62 -4.77 -7.27 -16.58
N GLY A 63 -4.98 -7.61 -15.30
CA GLY A 63 -4.66 -8.93 -14.74
C GLY A 63 -3.17 -9.18 -14.48
N SER A 64 -2.36 -8.11 -14.42
CA SER A 64 -0.99 -8.21 -13.90
C SER A 64 -0.97 -8.78 -12.49
N ASP A 65 0.00 -9.65 -12.21
CA ASP A 65 0.29 -10.08 -10.85
C ASP A 65 1.27 -9.14 -10.13
N ALA A 66 1.63 -9.45 -8.88
CA ALA A 66 2.53 -8.60 -8.09
C ALA A 66 3.92 -8.39 -8.74
N VAL A 67 4.40 -9.38 -9.49
CA VAL A 67 5.69 -9.28 -10.19
C VAL A 67 5.59 -8.28 -11.32
N ALA A 68 4.57 -8.38 -12.18
CA ALA A 68 4.33 -7.42 -13.24
C ALA A 68 3.99 -6.01 -12.71
N THR A 69 3.15 -5.91 -11.66
CA THR A 69 2.82 -4.64 -11.01
C THR A 69 4.06 -3.94 -10.46
N SER A 70 4.93 -4.65 -9.74
CA SER A 70 6.16 -4.06 -9.21
C SER A 70 7.13 -3.63 -10.32
N ALA A 71 7.15 -4.33 -11.48
CA ALA A 71 7.96 -3.92 -12.63
C ALA A 71 7.48 -2.59 -13.21
N ALA A 72 6.17 -2.45 -13.41
CA ALA A 72 5.57 -1.23 -13.95
C ALA A 72 5.75 -0.03 -13.01
N LEU A 73 5.55 -0.22 -11.71
CA LEU A 73 5.77 0.82 -10.71
C LEU A 73 7.26 1.21 -10.60
N ALA A 74 8.19 0.25 -10.64
CA ALA A 74 9.62 0.54 -10.63
C ALA A 74 10.05 1.31 -11.89
N ALA A 75 9.52 0.99 -13.07
CA ALA A 75 9.78 1.72 -14.30
C ALA A 75 9.29 3.18 -14.20
N ALA A 76 8.10 3.40 -13.65
CA ALA A 76 7.56 4.74 -13.43
C ALA A 76 8.37 5.54 -12.39
N LEU A 77 8.82 4.90 -11.31
CA LEU A 77 9.74 5.53 -10.36
C LEU A 77 11.07 5.92 -11.03
N GLY A 78 11.52 5.18 -12.05
CA GLY A 78 12.70 5.52 -12.83
C GLY A 78 12.57 6.76 -13.71
N THR A 79 11.37 7.31 -13.89
CA THR A 79 11.16 8.54 -14.68
C THR A 79 11.21 9.82 -13.84
N VAL A 80 11.38 9.69 -12.52
CA VAL A 80 11.39 10.82 -11.57
C VAL A 80 12.51 10.67 -10.53
N GLU A 81 12.97 11.79 -9.98
CA GLU A 81 13.86 11.76 -8.82
C GLU A 81 13.05 11.67 -7.53
N PHE A 82 13.51 10.88 -6.57
CA PHE A 82 12.89 10.75 -5.27
C PHE A 82 13.92 10.44 -4.18
N ASP A 83 13.65 10.90 -2.97
CA ASP A 83 14.40 10.49 -1.77
C ASP A 83 13.68 9.39 -0.99
N LEU A 84 12.36 9.24 -1.14
CA LEU A 84 11.58 8.28 -0.36
C LEU A 84 10.35 7.82 -1.14
N VAL A 85 10.09 6.52 -1.15
CA VAL A 85 8.84 5.95 -1.63
C VAL A 85 8.09 5.36 -0.45
N ILE A 86 6.86 5.78 -0.22
CA ILE A 86 6.02 5.31 0.88
C ILE A 86 4.79 4.61 0.31
N LEU A 87 4.54 3.39 0.77
CA LEU A 87 3.36 2.59 0.43
C LEU A 87 2.62 2.17 1.70
N GLY A 88 1.34 1.82 1.60
CA GLY A 88 0.71 0.98 2.59
C GLY A 88 1.40 -0.39 2.68
N SER A 89 1.32 -1.04 3.84
CA SER A 89 1.86 -2.40 4.04
C SER A 89 1.23 -3.42 3.10
N GLU A 90 -0.07 -3.30 2.83
CA GLU A 90 -0.78 -4.14 1.88
C GLU A 90 -1.97 -3.43 1.24
N SER A 91 -2.52 -4.04 0.19
CA SER A 91 -3.83 -3.68 -0.34
C SER A 91 -4.92 -4.49 0.34
N THR A 92 -6.09 -3.90 0.57
CA THR A 92 -7.21 -4.57 1.26
C THR A 92 -7.92 -5.63 0.42
N ASP A 93 -7.72 -5.64 -0.90
CA ASP A 93 -8.29 -6.60 -1.84
C ASP A 93 -7.46 -7.89 -1.93
N ALA A 94 -6.14 -7.77 -2.07
CA ALA A 94 -5.23 -8.90 -2.31
C ALA A 94 -4.39 -9.28 -1.07
N ARG A 95 -4.13 -8.34 -0.14
CA ARG A 95 -3.43 -8.57 1.14
C ARG A 95 -2.11 -9.34 1.01
N MET A 96 -1.36 -9.07 -0.06
CA MET A 96 -0.13 -9.81 -0.34
C MET A 96 1.08 -9.30 0.47
N SER A 97 1.09 -8.02 0.87
CA SER A 97 2.23 -7.40 1.59
C SER A 97 3.60 -7.47 0.89
N VAL A 98 3.68 -7.75 -0.42
CA VAL A 98 4.96 -7.99 -1.13
C VAL A 98 5.47 -6.84 -2.01
N VAL A 99 4.59 -5.95 -2.49
CA VAL A 99 4.97 -4.92 -3.48
C VAL A 99 6.09 -4.00 -2.98
N PRO A 100 6.10 -3.50 -1.73
CA PRO A 100 7.21 -2.68 -1.23
C PRO A 100 8.56 -3.41 -1.25
N ALA A 101 8.59 -4.70 -0.91
CA ALA A 101 9.80 -5.52 -0.96
C ALA A 101 10.29 -5.72 -2.40
N MET A 102 9.37 -5.99 -3.32
CA MET A 102 9.70 -6.13 -4.74
C MET A 102 10.23 -4.83 -5.35
N LEU A 103 9.70 -3.67 -4.95
CA LEU A 103 10.22 -2.37 -5.39
C LEU A 103 11.64 -2.12 -4.86
N ALA A 104 11.89 -2.40 -3.58
CA ALA A 104 13.22 -2.29 -2.99
C ALA A 104 14.25 -3.14 -3.75
N GLU A 105 13.91 -4.39 -4.06
CA GLU A 105 14.78 -5.27 -4.86
C GLU A 105 15.00 -4.71 -6.26
N ARG A 106 13.94 -4.32 -6.99
CA ARG A 106 14.06 -3.84 -8.37
C ARG A 106 14.91 -2.58 -8.48
N LEU A 107 14.80 -1.67 -7.51
CA LEU A 107 15.50 -0.40 -7.50
C LEU A 107 16.84 -0.48 -6.75
N GLN A 108 17.17 -1.64 -6.16
CA GLN A 108 18.35 -1.87 -5.33
C GLN A 108 18.45 -0.84 -4.19
N LEU A 109 17.32 -0.59 -3.53
CA LEU A 109 17.18 0.38 -2.45
C LEU A 109 16.94 -0.31 -1.10
N PRO A 110 17.33 0.32 0.02
CA PRO A 110 16.98 -0.15 1.35
C PRO A 110 15.47 -0.41 1.52
N GLN A 111 15.16 -1.57 2.09
CA GLN A 111 13.80 -2.01 2.40
C GLN A 111 13.44 -1.70 3.85
N MET A 112 12.44 -0.83 4.04
CA MET A 112 12.01 -0.30 5.34
C MET A 112 10.53 -0.61 5.58
N THR A 113 10.18 -1.91 5.59
CA THR A 113 8.78 -2.37 5.69
C THR A 113 8.24 -2.39 7.12
N PHE A 114 6.91 -2.38 7.20
CA PHE A 114 6.11 -2.45 8.44
C PHE A 114 6.44 -1.34 9.45
N ALA A 115 6.69 -0.14 8.96
CA ALA A 115 6.97 1.02 9.79
C ALA A 115 5.70 1.45 10.55
N LYS A 116 5.77 1.39 11.88
CA LYS A 116 4.78 2.00 12.80
C LYS A 116 5.20 3.39 13.30
N LYS A 117 6.40 3.82 12.93
CA LYS A 117 6.94 5.18 13.11
C LYS A 117 8.02 5.40 12.05
N VAL A 118 8.08 6.60 11.47
CA VAL A 118 9.11 7.02 10.52
C VAL A 118 9.75 8.31 11.04
N ASP A 119 11.08 8.33 11.11
CA ASP A 119 11.88 9.52 11.43
C ASP A 119 12.91 9.71 10.31
N ALA A 120 12.81 10.80 9.55
CA ALA A 120 13.74 11.12 8.47
C ALA A 120 14.74 12.21 8.92
N ASP A 121 15.99 12.08 8.50
CA ASP A 121 17.01 13.11 8.61
C ASP A 121 17.53 13.41 7.19
N PRO A 122 16.96 14.42 6.50
CA PRO A 122 17.38 14.80 5.16
C PRO A 122 18.83 15.26 5.08
N ASP A 123 19.33 15.96 6.11
CA ASP A 123 20.69 16.52 6.15
C ASP A 123 21.73 15.39 6.25
N ALA A 124 21.47 14.39 7.11
CA ALA A 124 22.31 13.20 7.23
C ALA A 124 22.03 12.15 6.14
N ARG A 125 21.00 12.35 5.32
CA ARG A 125 20.47 11.36 4.35
C ARG A 125 20.19 10.00 4.99
N THR A 126 19.55 10.00 6.16
CA THR A 126 19.17 8.77 6.87
C THR A 126 17.68 8.69 7.14
N LEU A 127 17.21 7.46 7.30
CA LEU A 127 15.84 7.13 7.66
C LEU A 127 15.87 6.11 8.77
N THR A 128 15.15 6.38 9.86
CA THR A 128 14.94 5.43 10.95
C THR A 128 13.47 5.07 11.03
N ILE A 129 13.15 3.79 11.15
CA ILE A 129 11.79 3.32 11.41
C ILE A 129 11.72 2.51 12.69
N GLN A 130 10.54 2.48 13.30
CA GLN A 130 10.16 1.39 14.19
C GLN A 130 9.42 0.35 13.35
N ARG A 131 10.06 -0.77 13.05
CA ARG A 131 9.48 -1.90 12.30
C ARG A 131 8.67 -2.76 13.24
N GLN A 132 7.37 -2.88 13.00
CA GLN A 132 6.50 -3.73 13.81
C GLN A 132 6.86 -5.21 13.65
N THR A 133 6.84 -5.93 14.78
CA THR A 133 7.00 -7.39 14.88
C THR A 133 5.88 -7.95 15.75
N ASP A 134 5.76 -9.27 15.83
CA ASP A 134 4.75 -9.93 16.67
C ASP A 134 4.95 -9.62 18.17
N ASP A 135 6.20 -9.40 18.60
CA ASP A 135 6.57 -9.17 20.00
C ASP A 135 6.77 -7.68 20.34
N GLY A 136 6.60 -6.77 19.39
CA GLY A 136 6.82 -5.34 19.59
C GLY A 136 7.32 -4.63 18.34
N TYR A 137 8.56 -4.14 18.39
CA TYR A 137 9.20 -3.49 17.25
C TYR A 137 10.72 -3.51 17.32
N ASP A 138 11.34 -3.51 16.14
CA ASP A 138 12.77 -3.24 15.96
C ASP A 138 13.00 -1.80 15.53
N VAL A 139 14.08 -1.18 15.99
CA VAL A 139 14.55 0.10 15.44
C VAL A 139 15.52 -0.19 14.31
N VAL A 140 15.16 0.21 13.09
CA VAL A 140 15.95 -0.07 11.88
C VAL A 140 16.32 1.26 11.23
N GLN A 141 17.58 1.41 10.82
CA GLN A 141 18.08 2.60 10.15
C GLN A 141 18.63 2.25 8.76
N SER A 142 18.40 3.13 7.78
CA SER A 142 18.98 3.06 6.44
C SER A 142 19.45 4.43 5.94
N SER A 143 20.18 4.44 4.83
CA SER A 143 20.39 5.66 4.03
C SER A 143 19.17 5.97 3.16
N LEU A 144 19.07 7.22 2.68
CA LEU A 144 18.16 7.64 1.61
C LEU A 144 18.87 7.62 0.23
N PRO A 145 18.20 7.21 -0.87
CA PRO A 145 16.77 6.92 -0.93
C PRO A 145 16.38 5.53 -0.39
N ALA A 146 15.12 5.36 0.01
CA ALA A 146 14.61 4.10 0.57
C ALA A 146 13.16 3.82 0.16
N ILE A 147 12.74 2.55 0.26
CA ILE A 147 11.34 2.12 0.10
C ILE A 147 10.77 1.79 1.48
N VAL A 148 9.69 2.46 1.86
CA VAL A 148 9.00 2.29 3.14
C VAL A 148 7.61 1.71 2.90
N SER A 149 7.23 0.76 3.74
CA SER A 149 5.81 0.43 3.90
C SER A 149 5.35 0.74 5.31
N VAL A 150 4.20 1.37 5.44
CA VAL A 150 3.63 1.73 6.74
C VAL A 150 2.51 0.79 7.16
N VAL A 151 2.42 0.53 8.45
CA VAL A 151 1.29 -0.24 9.02
C VAL A 151 0.07 0.64 9.24
N GLU A 152 -1.09 0.01 9.42
CA GLU A 152 -2.26 0.70 9.92
C GLU A 152 -1.93 1.44 11.24
N LYS A 153 -2.56 2.62 11.43
CA LYS A 153 -2.45 3.42 12.67
C LYS A 153 -1.05 3.96 12.99
N ILE A 154 -0.13 4.05 12.02
CA ILE A 154 1.06 4.91 12.16
C ILE A 154 0.66 6.37 12.42
N ASN A 155 -0.46 6.80 11.85
CA ASN A 155 -1.03 8.14 11.97
C ASN A 155 -2.57 8.08 11.83
N GLU A 156 -3.21 9.25 11.89
CA GLU A 156 -4.63 9.44 11.56
C GLU A 156 -4.72 10.27 10.28
N PRO A 157 -5.09 9.68 9.12
CA PRO A 157 -5.12 10.38 7.84
C PRO A 157 -6.05 11.59 7.88
N ARG A 158 -5.57 12.73 7.38
CA ARG A 158 -6.36 13.96 7.36
C ARG A 158 -7.54 13.84 6.39
N TYR A 159 -8.68 14.39 6.81
CA TYR A 159 -9.81 14.55 5.90
C TYR A 159 -9.57 15.68 4.90
N PRO A 160 -9.82 15.45 3.59
CA PRO A 160 -9.77 16.51 2.59
C PRO A 160 -10.71 17.67 2.93
N SER A 161 -10.16 18.89 2.99
CA SER A 161 -10.98 20.09 3.11
C SER A 161 -11.73 20.38 1.80
N PHE A 162 -12.84 21.12 1.86
CA PHE A 162 -13.55 21.55 0.65
C PHE A 162 -12.63 22.31 -0.34
N LYS A 163 -11.73 23.14 0.19
CA LYS A 163 -10.70 23.83 -0.61
C LYS A 163 -9.72 22.83 -1.25
N GLY A 164 -9.30 21.81 -0.51
CA GLY A 164 -8.43 20.74 -1.00
C GLY A 164 -9.08 19.95 -2.15
N ILE A 165 -10.35 19.58 -2.01
CA ILE A 165 -11.13 18.90 -3.07
C ILE A 165 -11.19 19.76 -4.34
N MET A 166 -11.43 21.06 -4.20
CA MET A 166 -11.49 21.97 -5.35
C MET A 166 -10.11 22.18 -6.00
N ALA A 167 -9.04 22.25 -5.21
CA ALA A 167 -7.67 22.37 -5.70
C ALA A 167 -7.20 21.10 -6.42
N ALA A 168 -7.57 19.91 -5.90
CA ALA A 168 -7.17 18.63 -6.46
C ALA A 168 -7.57 18.44 -7.92
N LYS A 169 -8.67 19.05 -8.37
CA LYS A 169 -9.11 19.02 -9.78
C LYS A 169 -8.13 19.71 -10.74
N LYS A 170 -7.31 20.64 -10.22
CA LYS A 170 -6.36 21.44 -11.01
C LYS A 170 -4.91 20.96 -10.86
N LYS A 171 -4.62 20.11 -9.86
CA LYS A 171 -3.28 19.57 -9.66
C LYS A 171 -2.85 18.72 -10.86
N PRO A 172 -1.59 18.81 -11.30
CA PRO A 172 -1.13 18.09 -12.48
C PRO A 172 -1.14 16.58 -12.22
N VAL A 173 -1.48 15.83 -13.26
CA VAL A 173 -1.40 14.36 -13.30
C VAL A 173 -0.70 13.99 -14.59
N ALA A 174 0.51 13.46 -14.49
CA ALA A 174 1.22 12.90 -15.62
C ALA A 174 0.65 11.50 -15.91
N THR A 175 0.27 11.23 -17.15
CA THR A 175 -0.19 9.91 -17.57
C THR A 175 0.96 9.22 -18.29
N LEU A 176 1.28 7.99 -17.89
CA LEU A 176 2.34 7.18 -18.50
C LEU A 176 1.73 5.87 -19.02
N SER A 177 1.96 5.60 -20.30
CA SER A 177 1.66 4.35 -20.99
C SER A 177 2.83 3.37 -20.89
N LEU A 178 2.62 2.10 -21.28
CA LEU A 178 3.72 1.12 -21.35
C LEU A 178 4.81 1.54 -22.34
N THR A 179 4.45 2.27 -23.39
CA THR A 179 5.41 2.78 -24.38
C THR A 179 6.36 3.80 -23.74
N GLU A 180 5.82 4.73 -22.94
CA GLU A 180 6.62 5.76 -22.24
C GLU A 180 7.50 5.14 -21.15
N LEU A 181 7.08 4.01 -20.57
CA LEU A 181 7.85 3.25 -19.60
C LEU A 181 8.81 2.22 -20.21
N ALA A 182 8.84 2.11 -21.55
CA ALA A 182 9.60 1.09 -22.28
C ALA A 182 9.33 -0.36 -21.80
N ILE A 183 8.08 -0.65 -21.43
CA ILE A 183 7.63 -1.98 -21.00
C ILE A 183 7.00 -2.71 -22.19
N GLU A 184 7.45 -3.92 -22.44
CA GLU A 184 6.86 -4.78 -23.47
C GLU A 184 5.50 -5.32 -22.98
N PRO A 185 4.39 -5.13 -23.74
CA PRO A 185 3.05 -5.56 -23.32
C PRO A 185 2.94 -7.06 -22.98
N ALA A 186 3.76 -7.91 -23.61
CA ALA A 186 3.78 -9.35 -23.33
C ALA A 186 4.37 -9.72 -21.96
N THR A 187 5.04 -8.79 -21.28
CA THR A 187 5.67 -9.00 -19.97
C THR A 187 4.79 -8.56 -18.80
N VAL A 188 3.60 -8.04 -19.08
CA VAL A 188 2.61 -7.58 -18.10
C VAL A 188 1.22 -8.14 -18.42
N GLY A 189 0.23 -7.81 -17.58
CA GLY A 189 -1.13 -8.30 -17.74
C GLY A 189 -1.27 -9.80 -17.55
N LEU A 190 -2.43 -10.34 -17.93
CA LEU A 190 -2.70 -11.78 -17.87
C LEU A 190 -1.70 -12.64 -18.65
N ALA A 191 -1.15 -12.12 -19.75
CA ALA A 191 -0.22 -12.86 -20.59
C ALA A 191 1.18 -12.97 -19.97
N GLY A 192 1.63 -11.93 -19.26
CA GLY A 192 2.94 -11.88 -18.61
C GLY A 192 2.94 -12.26 -17.13
N ALA A 193 1.75 -12.51 -16.53
CA ALA A 193 1.63 -12.86 -15.13
C ALA A 193 2.30 -14.21 -14.81
N TRP A 194 3.13 -14.23 -13.77
CA TRP A 194 3.79 -15.44 -13.26
C TRP A 194 2.84 -16.32 -12.44
N SER A 195 1.84 -15.70 -11.82
CA SER A 195 0.79 -16.36 -11.05
C SER A 195 -0.59 -16.12 -11.65
N GLY A 196 -1.45 -17.14 -11.56
CA GLY A 196 -2.81 -17.10 -12.06
C GLY A 196 -3.82 -17.46 -10.96
N VAL A 197 -4.94 -16.74 -10.92
CA VAL A 197 -6.06 -17.06 -10.03
C VAL A 197 -6.97 -18.07 -10.73
N ASN A 198 -6.84 -19.35 -10.37
CA ASN A 198 -7.61 -20.43 -10.99
C ASN A 198 -9.09 -20.45 -10.55
N ALA A 199 -9.37 -20.05 -9.31
CA ALA A 199 -10.71 -20.00 -8.75
C ALA A 199 -10.76 -18.98 -7.60
N PHE A 200 -11.94 -18.39 -7.40
CA PHE A 200 -12.27 -17.59 -6.23
C PHE A 200 -13.72 -17.89 -5.82
N GLU A 201 -13.96 -17.99 -4.51
CA GLU A 201 -15.27 -18.30 -3.97
C GLU A 201 -15.62 -17.34 -2.83
N GLN A 202 -16.90 -17.01 -2.70
CA GLN A 202 -17.36 -16.22 -1.58
C GLN A 202 -17.24 -17.05 -0.29
N ARG A 203 -16.66 -16.45 0.76
CA ARG A 203 -16.60 -17.09 2.09
C ARG A 203 -18.03 -17.53 2.50
N PRO A 204 -18.22 -18.79 2.89
CA PRO A 204 -19.53 -19.26 3.34
C PRO A 204 -20.08 -18.39 4.48
N PRO A 205 -21.39 -18.18 4.54
CA PRO A 205 -22.00 -17.41 5.62
C PRO A 205 -21.67 -18.05 6.98
N ARG A 206 -21.56 -17.22 8.02
CA ARG A 206 -21.36 -17.71 9.39
C ARG A 206 -22.48 -18.68 9.76
N GLN A 207 -22.10 -19.86 10.24
CA GLN A 207 -23.05 -20.83 10.77
C GLN A 207 -23.41 -20.46 12.22
N ALA A 208 -24.55 -20.97 12.69
CA ALA A 208 -24.92 -20.85 14.10
C ALA A 208 -23.83 -21.49 14.98
N GLY A 209 -23.38 -20.75 15.99
CA GLY A 209 -22.43 -21.27 16.97
C GLY A 209 -23.07 -22.29 17.91
N THR A 210 -22.23 -23.06 18.60
CA THR A 210 -22.68 -23.95 19.66
C THR A 210 -23.04 -23.13 20.90
N VAL A 211 -24.28 -23.24 21.37
CA VAL A 211 -24.68 -22.67 22.66
C VAL A 211 -24.32 -23.67 23.75
N VAL A 212 -23.48 -23.24 24.70
CA VAL A 212 -23.12 -24.02 25.88
C VAL A 212 -23.86 -23.44 27.08
N THR A 213 -24.79 -24.21 27.64
CA THR A 213 -25.40 -23.89 28.94
C THR A 213 -24.39 -24.24 30.04
N ASP A 214 -24.11 -23.28 30.92
CA ASP A 214 -23.20 -23.49 32.04
C ASP A 214 -23.93 -24.19 33.21
N GLU A 215 -23.49 -25.41 33.52
CA GLU A 215 -23.97 -26.22 34.65
C GLU A 215 -22.87 -26.37 35.72
N GLY A 216 -21.88 -25.46 35.74
CA GLY A 216 -20.69 -25.51 36.59
C GLY A 216 -19.44 -26.03 35.87
N ASP A 217 -19.55 -26.34 34.58
CA ASP A 217 -18.48 -26.86 33.71
C ASP A 217 -18.27 -26.02 32.43
N GLY A 218 -18.92 -24.85 32.32
CA GLY A 218 -18.85 -24.00 31.13
C GLY A 218 -17.42 -23.57 30.79
N GLY A 219 -16.58 -23.30 31.80
CA GLY A 219 -15.17 -22.96 31.60
C GLY A 219 -14.39 -24.10 30.94
N THR A 220 -14.60 -25.34 31.39
CA THR A 220 -13.99 -26.54 30.79
C THR A 220 -14.47 -26.73 29.35
N LYS A 221 -15.78 -26.63 29.11
CA LYS A 221 -16.37 -26.78 27.77
C LYS A 221 -15.85 -25.74 26.77
N ILE A 222 -15.61 -24.50 27.20
CA ILE A 222 -14.99 -23.48 26.36
C ILE A 222 -13.52 -23.82 26.08
N ALA A 223 -12.76 -24.21 27.11
CA ALA A 223 -11.36 -24.61 26.93
C ALA A 223 -11.22 -25.78 25.95
N ASP A 224 -12.05 -26.82 26.10
CA ASP A 224 -12.08 -27.97 25.20
C ASP A 224 -12.43 -27.58 23.76
N PHE A 225 -13.38 -26.66 23.58
CA PHE A 225 -13.70 -26.11 22.26
C PHE A 225 -12.49 -25.39 21.65
N LEU A 226 -11.82 -24.53 22.41
CA LEU A 226 -10.65 -23.79 21.94
C LEU A 226 -9.49 -24.71 21.56
N VAL A 227 -9.22 -25.75 22.36
CA VAL A 227 -8.23 -26.79 22.03
C VAL A 227 -8.63 -27.54 20.76
N THR A 228 -9.91 -27.94 20.64
CA THR A 228 -10.42 -28.65 19.46
C THR A 228 -10.27 -27.81 18.19
N GLN A 229 -10.48 -26.50 18.29
CA GLN A 229 -10.31 -25.55 17.19
C GLN A 229 -8.85 -25.07 17.04
N LYS A 230 -7.91 -25.55 17.86
CA LYS A 230 -6.49 -25.19 17.86
C LYS A 230 -6.22 -23.69 18.07
N PHE A 231 -7.04 -23.05 18.90
CA PHE A 231 -6.79 -21.68 19.38
C PHE A 231 -5.88 -21.65 20.62
N LEU A 232 -5.75 -22.78 21.31
CA LEU A 232 -4.88 -23.02 22.47
C LEU A 232 -4.01 -24.25 22.23
#